data_AF-A0A975BBA8-F1
#
_entry.id   AF-A0A975BBA8-F1
#
_cell.length_a   1.000
_cell.length_b   1.000
_cell.length_c   1.000
_cell.angle_alpha   90.00
_cell.angle_beta   90.00
_cell.angle_gamma   90.00
#
_symmetry.space_group_name_H-M   'P 1'
#
loop_
_entity.id
_entity.type
_entity.pdbx_description
1 polymer ?
#
loop_
_entity_poly.entity_id
_entity_poly.type
_entity_poly.pdbx_seq_one_letter_code
_entity_poly.pdbx_strand_id
1 'polypeptide(L)'
;MISILYAFAVQAADVILGTVETIDSHKGEMTVNIIDSSAKDLEQEKTITIKFDPEDTDISNFSTGRLIRVWGSYVNGVSGIFKAQSFSKKGFQGMRNDPTGVRSRLGRGSRPLGRGRGRH
;
A
#
# COMPACT_ATOMS: atom_id res chain seq x y z
N MET A 1 -19.67 -19.45 34.12
CA MET A 1 -19.51 -18.77 32.82
C MET A 1 -18.04 -18.82 32.44
N ILE A 2 -17.68 -19.57 31.40
CA ILE A 2 -16.30 -19.68 30.92
C ILE A 2 -16.13 -18.62 29.83
N SER A 3 -15.36 -17.57 30.13
CA SER A 3 -14.99 -16.54 29.15
C SER A 3 -13.92 -17.12 28.23
N ILE A 4 -14.30 -17.42 26.98
CA ILE A 4 -13.35 -17.81 25.93
C ILE A 4 -12.57 -16.55 25.53
N LEU A 5 -11.34 -16.43 26.02
CA LEU A 5 -10.37 -15.45 25.55
C LEU A 5 -10.01 -15.80 24.10
N TYR A 6 -10.51 -15.02 23.15
CA TYR A 6 -10.05 -15.07 21.76
C TYR A 6 -8.60 -14.59 21.72
N ALA A 7 -7.66 -15.53 21.71
CA ALA A 7 -6.28 -15.23 21.37
C ALA A 7 -6.22 -14.93 19.86
N PHE A 8 -6.16 -13.65 19.51
CA PHE A 8 -5.83 -13.25 18.14
C PHE A 8 -4.40 -13.71 17.88
N ALA A 9 -4.24 -14.78 17.09
CA ALA A 9 -2.97 -15.14 16.51
C ALA A 9 -2.56 -13.99 15.59
N VAL A 10 -1.70 -13.10 16.07
CA VAL A 10 -1.00 -12.12 15.23
C VAL A 10 0.02 -12.92 14.43
N GLN A 11 -0.43 -13.47 13.31
CA GLN A 11 0.47 -13.97 12.28
C GLN A 11 1.18 -12.76 11.69
N ALA A 12 2.51 -12.74 11.73
CA ALA A 12 3.28 -11.67 11.10
C ALA A 12 2.91 -11.62 9.61
N ALA A 13 2.36 -10.49 9.16
CA ALA A 13 2.01 -10.31 7.76
C ALA A 13 3.29 -10.15 6.93
N ASP A 14 3.40 -10.92 5.86
CA ASP A 14 4.43 -10.77 4.85
C ASP A 14 4.17 -9.52 4.02
N VAL A 15 5.24 -8.97 3.45
CA VAL A 15 5.20 -7.73 2.68
C VAL A 15 5.87 -7.93 1.34
N ILE A 16 5.17 -7.53 0.28
CA ILE A 16 5.65 -7.57 -1.10
C ILE A 16 5.67 -6.16 -1.66
N LEU A 17 6.74 -5.85 -2.38
CA LEU A 17 6.88 -4.64 -3.18
C LEU A 17 7.04 -5.05 -4.64
N GLY A 18 6.18 -4.54 -5.52
CA GLY A 18 6.22 -4.90 -6.93
C GLY A 18 5.42 -3.99 -7.84
N THR A 19 5.54 -4.20 -9.14
CA THR A 19 4.81 -3.45 -10.16
C THR A 19 3.64 -4.26 -10.69
N VAL A 20 2.48 -3.61 -10.83
CA VAL A 20 1.28 -4.26 -11.35
C VAL A 20 1.44 -4.53 -12.85
N GLU A 21 1.25 -5.77 -13.28
CA GLU A 21 1.28 -6.15 -14.69
C GLU A 21 -0.12 -6.19 -15.27
N THR A 22 -1.04 -6.87 -14.58
CA THR A 22 -2.45 -7.00 -14.97
C THR A 22 -3.37 -6.89 -13.75
N ILE A 23 -4.61 -6.47 -13.99
CA ILE A 23 -5.65 -6.36 -12.96
C ILE A 23 -6.93 -6.98 -13.53
N ASP A 24 -7.46 -7.98 -12.84
CA ASP A 24 -8.79 -8.55 -13.06
C ASP A 24 -9.67 -8.24 -11.85
N SER A 25 -10.33 -7.08 -11.88
CA SER A 25 -11.19 -6.61 -10.79
C SER A 25 -12.44 -7.45 -10.62
N HIS A 26 -12.89 -8.17 -11.65
CA HIS A 26 -14.07 -9.03 -11.56
C HIS A 26 -13.77 -10.31 -10.78
N LYS A 27 -12.54 -10.82 -10.88
CA LYS A 27 -12.11 -12.01 -10.13
C LYS A 27 -11.44 -11.69 -8.79
N GLY A 28 -11.11 -10.43 -8.53
CA GLY A 28 -10.34 -10.04 -7.35
C GLY A 28 -8.88 -10.50 -7.44
N GLU A 29 -8.30 -10.45 -8.64
CA GLU A 29 -6.94 -10.94 -8.90
C GLU A 29 -6.11 -9.85 -9.59
N MET A 30 -4.84 -9.72 -9.21
CA MET A 30 -3.87 -8.90 -9.94
C MET A 30 -2.54 -9.61 -10.04
N THR A 31 -1.86 -9.47 -11.17
CA THR A 31 -0.52 -10.03 -11.36
C THR A 31 0.50 -8.94 -11.07
N VAL A 32 1.52 -9.28 -10.26
CA VAL A 32 2.54 -8.34 -9.82
C VAL A 32 3.91 -8.91 -10.06
N ASN A 33 4.77 -8.11 -10.68
CA ASN A 33 6.18 -8.39 -10.82
C ASN A 33 6.91 -7.92 -9.56
N ILE A 34 7.55 -8.84 -8.85
CA ILE A 34 8.18 -8.59 -7.56
C ILE A 34 9.52 -7.88 -7.78
N ILE A 35 9.69 -6.77 -7.05
CA ILE A 35 10.96 -6.05 -6.95
C ILE A 35 11.68 -6.43 -5.66
N ASP A 36 10.93 -6.54 -4.56
CA ASP A 36 11.45 -6.88 -3.24
C ASP A 36 10.37 -7.57 -2.39
N SER A 37 10.78 -8.44 -1.49
CA SER A 37 9.88 -9.18 -0.60
C SER A 37 10.53 -9.50 0.73
N SER A 38 9.74 -9.44 1.81
CA SER A 38 10.15 -9.95 3.12
C SER A 38 9.98 -11.46 3.26
N ALA A 39 9.27 -12.11 2.34
CA ALA A 39 9.01 -13.54 2.38
C ALA A 39 10.25 -14.29 1.85
N LYS A 40 10.82 -15.16 2.71
CA LYS A 40 12.02 -15.95 2.41
C LYS A 40 11.84 -16.93 1.25
N ASP A 41 10.59 -17.25 0.90
CA ASP A 41 10.26 -18.26 -0.11
C ASP A 41 10.25 -17.70 -1.54
N LEU A 42 10.61 -16.43 -1.75
CA LEU A 42 10.43 -15.71 -3.02
C LEU A 42 11.70 -15.36 -3.80
N GLU A 43 12.86 -15.89 -3.45
CA GLU A 43 14.07 -15.57 -4.21
C GLU A 43 14.02 -16.04 -5.69
N GLN A 44 13.00 -16.80 -6.10
CA GLN A 44 12.88 -17.36 -7.45
C GLN A 44 11.66 -16.90 -8.26
N GLU A 45 10.58 -16.43 -7.62
CA GLU A 45 9.36 -16.02 -8.34
C GLU A 45 9.39 -14.53 -8.69
N LYS A 46 9.63 -14.22 -9.96
CA LYS A 46 9.59 -12.84 -10.48
C LYS A 46 8.17 -12.28 -10.56
N THR A 47 7.17 -13.14 -10.70
CA THR A 47 5.78 -12.71 -10.92
C THR A 47 4.84 -13.57 -10.08
N ILE A 48 3.93 -12.92 -9.35
CA ILE A 48 2.95 -13.59 -8.49
C ILE A 48 1.53 -13.08 -8.74
N THR A 49 0.56 -13.90 -8.38
CA THR A 49 -0.86 -13.53 -8.38
C THR A 49 -1.26 -13.09 -6.98
N ILE A 50 -1.74 -11.85 -6.86
CA ILE A 50 -2.29 -11.31 -5.64
C ILE A 50 -3.81 -11.44 -5.68
N LYS A 51 -4.38 -12.12 -4.69
CA LYS A 51 -5.82 -12.21 -4.47
C LYS A 51 -6.29 -11.18 -3.47
N PHE A 52 -7.36 -10.47 -3.78
CA PHE A 52 -7.98 -9.47 -2.93
C PHE A 52 -9.50 -9.56 -3.02
N ASP A 53 -10.17 -9.02 -2.01
CA ASP A 53 -11.61 -8.90 -2.03
C ASP A 53 -12.01 -7.63 -2.83
N PRO A 54 -12.72 -7.75 -3.96
CA PRO A 54 -13.12 -6.61 -4.76
C PRO A 54 -14.13 -5.69 -4.06
N GLU A 55 -14.85 -6.16 -3.03
CA GLU A 55 -15.80 -5.33 -2.27
C GLU A 55 -15.07 -4.45 -1.25
N ASP A 56 -14.02 -4.98 -0.62
CA ASP A 56 -13.23 -4.25 0.39
C ASP A 56 -12.05 -3.47 -0.20
N THR A 57 -11.64 -3.78 -1.43
CA THR A 57 -10.47 -3.19 -2.08
C THR A 57 -10.88 -2.17 -3.14
N ASP A 58 -10.60 -0.90 -2.86
CA ASP A 58 -10.72 0.17 -3.85
C ASP A 58 -9.63 0.07 -4.93
N ILE A 59 -9.94 -0.66 -6.00
CA ILE A 59 -9.02 -0.90 -7.12
C ILE A 59 -8.83 0.32 -8.03
N SER A 60 -9.62 1.39 -7.86
CA SER A 60 -9.60 2.57 -8.75
C SER A 60 -8.24 3.28 -8.79
N ASN A 61 -7.42 3.08 -7.76
CA ASN A 61 -6.08 3.65 -7.63
C ASN A 61 -4.97 2.72 -8.15
N PHE A 62 -5.31 1.53 -8.66
CA PHE A 62 -4.35 0.60 -9.23
C PHE A 62 -4.34 0.73 -10.74
N SER A 63 -3.14 0.84 -11.30
CA SER A 63 -2.94 0.88 -12.74
C SER A 63 -1.77 -0.02 -13.07
N THR A 64 -1.78 -0.59 -14.27
CA THR A 64 -0.63 -1.33 -14.79
C THR A 64 0.62 -0.44 -14.79
N GLY A 65 1.77 -1.04 -14.54
CA GLY A 65 3.06 -0.36 -14.33
C GLY A 65 3.22 0.36 -13.00
N ARG A 66 2.18 0.47 -12.16
CA ARG A 66 2.27 1.18 -10.87
C ARG A 66 2.99 0.32 -9.85
N LEU A 67 3.90 0.96 -9.10
CA LEU A 67 4.55 0.36 -7.93
C LEU A 67 3.55 0.29 -6.77
N ILE A 68 3.40 -0.89 -6.19
CA ILE A 68 2.51 -1.14 -5.05
C ILE A 68 3.23 -1.91 -3.96
N ARG A 69 2.78 -1.68 -2.73
CA ARG A 69 3.19 -2.45 -1.56
C ARG A 69 1.98 -3.17 -0.99
N VAL A 70 2.11 -4.47 -0.77
CA VAL A 70 1.01 -5.35 -0.35
C VAL A 70 1.41 -6.06 0.93
N TRP A 71 0.54 -6.02 1.93
CA TRP A 71 0.66 -6.82 3.14
C TRP A 71 -0.33 -7.97 3.08
N GLY A 72 0.10 -9.13 3.51
CA GLY A 72 -0.73 -10.31 3.44
C GLY A 72 0.01 -11.56 3.86
N SER A 73 -0.40 -12.67 3.27
CA SER A 73 0.20 -13.96 3.52
C SER A 73 0.06 -14.84 2.29
N TYR A 74 1.02 -15.75 2.11
CA TYR A 74 0.90 -16.79 1.11
C TYR A 74 -0.26 -17.73 1.43
N VAL A 75 -0.94 -18.20 0.38
CA VAL A 75 -1.90 -19.27 0.52
C VAL A 75 -1.12 -20.57 0.68
N ASN A 76 -1.13 -21.13 1.90
CA ASN A 76 -0.41 -22.37 2.21
C ASN A 76 -0.71 -23.47 1.18
N GLY A 77 0.35 -24.01 0.57
CA GLY A 77 0.25 -25.09 -0.41
C GLY A 77 0.13 -24.64 -1.87
N VAL A 78 0.11 -23.34 -2.17
CA VAL A 78 0.13 -22.82 -3.55
C VAL A 78 1.21 -21.74 -3.70
N SER A 79 2.31 -22.11 -4.36
CA SER A 79 3.36 -21.16 -4.76
C SER A 79 2.77 -20.11 -5.71
N GLY A 80 3.22 -18.85 -5.60
CA GLY A 80 2.78 -17.77 -6.49
C GLY A 80 1.41 -17.16 -6.20
N ILE A 81 0.68 -17.59 -5.16
CA ILE A 81 -0.57 -16.94 -4.74
C ILE A 81 -0.41 -16.24 -3.39
N PHE A 82 -0.53 -14.92 -3.42
CA PHE A 82 -0.47 -14.07 -2.24
C PHE A 82 -1.86 -13.50 -1.91
N LYS A 83 -2.36 -13.78 -0.71
CA LYS A 83 -3.64 -13.20 -0.25
C LYS A 83 -3.36 -11.84 0.38
N ALA A 84 -3.82 -10.78 -0.26
CA ALA A 84 -3.73 -9.43 0.27
C ALA A 84 -4.66 -9.26 1.48
N GLN A 85 -4.11 -8.72 2.55
CA GLN A 85 -4.87 -8.21 3.69
C GLN A 85 -4.99 -6.68 3.63
N SER A 86 -3.95 -6.00 3.11
CA SER A 86 -4.01 -4.56 2.89
C SER A 86 -3.04 -4.11 1.81
N PHE A 87 -3.35 -2.96 1.22
CA PHE A 87 -2.55 -2.32 0.19
C PHE A 87 -2.09 -0.93 0.63
N SER A 88 -0.85 -0.57 0.31
CA SER A 88 -0.40 0.81 0.42
C SER A 88 -0.92 1.61 -0.76
N LYS A 89 -1.87 2.51 -0.50
CA LYS A 89 -2.36 3.49 -1.50
C LYS A 89 -1.34 4.60 -1.78
N LYS A 90 -0.18 4.65 -1.10
CA LYS A 90 0.83 5.70 -1.24
C LYS A 90 1.66 5.55 -2.52
N GLY A 91 1.02 5.75 -3.67
CA GLY A 91 1.69 6.24 -4.86
C GLY A 91 1.40 7.74 -4.99
N PHE A 92 2.37 8.59 -4.62
CA PHE A 92 2.60 9.92 -5.20
C PHE A 92 1.38 10.82 -5.53
N GLN A 93 0.40 10.93 -4.64
CA GLN A 93 -0.62 11.98 -4.76
C GLN A 93 -0.90 12.56 -3.37
N GLY A 94 -0.29 13.71 -3.08
CA GLY A 94 -0.66 14.55 -1.93
C GLY A 94 0.46 14.91 -0.96
N MET A 95 1.63 14.27 -0.99
CA MET A 95 2.77 14.73 -0.20
C MET A 95 3.72 15.54 -1.07
N ARG A 96 3.56 16.85 -0.96
CA ARG A 96 4.55 17.86 -1.25
C ARG A 96 5.89 17.48 -0.59
N ASN A 97 6.70 16.71 -1.33
CA ASN A 97 8.16 16.60 -1.30
C ASN A 97 8.85 16.97 0.04
N ASP A 98 8.52 16.27 1.13
CA ASP A 98 9.15 16.48 2.44
C ASP A 98 9.15 15.19 3.29
N PRO A 99 10.02 14.22 2.98
CA PRO A 99 10.14 12.97 3.74
C PRO A 99 10.58 13.18 5.20
N THR A 100 11.06 14.38 5.58
CA THR A 100 11.50 14.70 6.94
C THR A 100 10.54 15.62 7.70
N GLY A 101 9.53 16.20 7.04
CA GLY A 101 8.55 17.12 7.66
C GLY A 101 9.12 18.47 8.10
N VAL A 102 10.38 18.76 7.78
CA VAL A 102 11.09 19.97 8.23
C VAL A 102 10.70 21.18 7.38
N ARG A 103 10.58 21.03 6.06
CA ARG A 103 10.17 22.13 5.15
C ARG A 103 8.73 22.57 5.41
N SER A 104 7.88 21.65 5.84
CA SER A 104 6.49 21.92 6.23
C SER A 104 6.39 22.84 7.45
N ARG A 105 7.38 22.79 8.36
CA ARG A 105 7.47 23.67 9.54
C ARG A 105 8.06 25.04 9.18
N LEU A 106 9.03 25.10 8.28
CA LEU A 106 9.64 26.35 7.84
C LEU A 106 8.67 27.22 7.00
N GLY A 107 7.75 26.60 6.25
CA GLY A 107 6.76 27.33 5.43
C GLY A 107 5.58 27.96 6.19
N ARG A 108 5.42 27.70 7.49
CA ARG A 108 4.36 28.30 8.32
C ARG A 108 4.82 29.51 9.15
N GLY A 109 6.10 29.88 9.09
CA GLY A 109 6.69 30.93 9.92
C GLY A 109 6.57 32.37 9.40
N SER A 110 6.14 32.59 8.15
CA SER A 110 6.19 33.94 7.55
C SER A 110 4.89 34.31 6.85
N ARG A 111 3.85 34.65 7.64
CA ARG A 111 2.83 35.60 7.21
C ARG A 111 3.13 36.93 7.90
N PRO A 112 3.68 37.95 7.22
CA PRO A 112 3.68 39.28 7.77
C PRO A 112 2.22 39.76 7.81
N LEU A 113 1.68 39.86 9.01
CA LEU A 113 0.58 40.78 9.31
C LEU A 113 1.11 42.19 9.03
N GLY A 114 0.65 42.81 7.94
CA GLY A 114 1.15 44.12 7.53
C GLY A 114 0.27 44.84 6.52
N ARG A 115 -0.76 45.52 7.04
CA ARG A 115 -1.13 46.91 6.72
C ARG A 115 -1.06 47.35 5.24
N GLY A 116 -2.22 47.61 4.62
CA GLY A 116 -2.26 48.32 3.33
C GLY A 116 -3.67 48.67 2.86
N ARG A 117 -4.21 49.77 3.40
CA ARG A 117 -5.46 50.44 2.99
C ARG A 117 -5.10 51.52 1.96
N GLY A 118 -5.72 51.50 0.78
CA GLY A 118 -5.79 52.59 -0.21
C GLY A 118 -6.74 52.12 -1.32
N ARG A 119 -7.91 52.73 -1.63
CA ARG A 119 -8.14 54.07 -2.23
C ARG A 119 -7.05 54.35 -3.27
N HIS A 120 -7.32 54.32 -4.57
CA HIS A 120 -8.33 55.08 -5.32
C HIS A 120 -8.73 54.36 -6.61
#